data_AF-A0AAD8KVM6-F1
#
_entry.id   AF-A0AAD8KVM6-F1
#
_cell.length_a   1.000
_cell.length_b   1.000
_cell.length_c   1.000
_cell.angle_alpha   90.00
_cell.angle_beta   90.00
_cell.angle_gamma   90.00
#
_symmetry.space_group_name_H-M   'P 1'
#
loop_
_entity.id
_entity.type
_entity.pdbx_description
1 polymer ?
#
loop_
_entity_poly.entity_id
_entity_poly.type
_entity_poly.pdbx_seq_one_letter_code
_entity_poly.pdbx_strand_id
1 'polypeptide(L)'
;MVNDQVTHRFIQVNGVNLHVAEIGSYSASAMIFFHGFQEIWYTWHHQMLSIANTGFRAIVTDFRGYGFSDHDDDDDDDDDDDDDDDDDDDDRLLQNGRRKRSRGIVVVVV
;
A
#
# COMPACT_ATOMS: atom_id res chain seq x y z
N MET A 1 12.20 -5.36 -27.07
CA MET A 1 11.35 -5.98 -26.03
C MET A 1 11.84 -5.43 -24.70
N VAL A 2 10.96 -4.83 -23.90
CA VAL A 2 11.32 -4.45 -22.54
C VAL A 2 11.55 -5.74 -21.76
N ASN A 3 12.52 -5.74 -20.83
CA ASN A 3 12.72 -6.87 -19.94
C ASN A 3 11.45 -7.00 -19.08
N ASP A 4 10.72 -8.12 -19.19
CA ASP A 4 9.47 -8.35 -18.45
C ASP A 4 9.71 -8.62 -16.95
N GLN A 5 10.95 -8.52 -16.48
CA GLN A 5 11.26 -8.70 -15.07
C GLN A 5 11.03 -7.41 -14.29
N VAL A 6 10.08 -7.49 -13.36
CA VAL A 6 9.90 -6.47 -12.32
C VAL A 6 11.07 -6.53 -11.35
N THR A 7 11.70 -5.38 -11.13
CA THR A 7 12.77 -5.22 -10.15
C THR A 7 12.19 -4.79 -8.81
N HIS A 8 12.69 -5.38 -7.74
CA HIS A 8 12.24 -5.11 -6.37
C HIS A 8 13.37 -4.45 -5.59
N ARG A 9 13.05 -3.39 -4.85
CA ARG A 9 13.99 -2.74 -3.93
C ARG A 9 13.28 -2.26 -2.68
N PHE A 10 14.07 -1.99 -1.65
CA PHE A 10 13.61 -1.35 -0.42
C PHE A 10 14.13 0.08 -0.36
N ILE A 11 13.29 1.00 0.10
CA ILE A 11 13.64 2.40 0.33
C ILE A 11 13.31 2.72 1.78
N GLN A 12 14.31 3.17 2.53
CA GLN A 12 14.12 3.66 3.90
C GLN A 12 13.50 5.06 3.87
N VAL A 13 12.32 5.22 4.48
CA VAL A 13 11.61 6.49 4.61
C VAL A 13 11.11 6.62 6.05
N ASN A 14 11.52 7.68 6.76
CA ASN A 14 11.09 7.97 8.13
C ASN A 14 11.19 6.78 9.10
N GLY A 15 12.26 5.99 9.00
CA GLY A 15 12.49 4.81 9.86
C GLY A 15 11.76 3.53 9.41
N VAL A 16 11.00 3.57 8.32
CA VAL A 16 10.26 2.42 7.76
C VAL A 16 10.90 2.00 6.44
N ASN A 17 11.11 0.71 6.21
CA ASN A 17 11.52 0.18 4.90
C ASN A 17 10.29 -0.07 4.05
N LEU A 18 10.20 0.65 2.94
CA LEU A 18 9.13 0.51 1.96
C LEU A 18 9.59 -0.32 0.78
N HIS A 19 8.83 -1.36 0.46
CA HIS A 19 9.03 -2.15 -0.74
C HIS A 19 8.55 -1.38 -1.98
N VAL A 20 9.38 -1.42 -3.03
CA VAL A 20 9.11 -0.80 -4.33
C VAL A 20 9.34 -1.81 -5.44
N ALA A 21 8.32 -2.00 -6.26
CA ALA A 21 8.35 -2.76 -7.50
C ALA A 21 8.44 -1.80 -8.70
N GLU A 22 9.41 -2.00 -9.59
CA GLU A 22 9.67 -1.12 -10.72
C GLU A 22 9.99 -1.90 -12.01
N ILE A 23 9.50 -1.42 -13.14
CA ILE A 23 9.80 -1.93 -14.48
C ILE A 23 9.91 -0.79 -15.50
N GLY A 24 10.78 -0.97 -16.50
CA GLY A 24 11.06 0.03 -17.54
C GLY A 24 12.41 0.71 -17.38
N SER A 25 12.74 1.62 -18.30
CA SER A 25 14.02 2.33 -18.28
C SER A 25 14.05 3.44 -17.23
N TYR A 26 15.14 3.56 -16.47
CA TYR A 26 15.38 4.68 -15.55
C TYR A 26 15.38 6.06 -16.23
N SER A 27 15.63 6.13 -17.53
CA SER A 27 15.59 7.38 -18.32
C SER A 27 14.20 7.74 -18.85
N ALA A 28 13.20 6.87 -18.68
CA ALA A 28 11.83 7.12 -19.13
C ALA A 28 11.03 7.90 -18.08
N SER A 29 9.98 8.60 -18.54
CA SER A 29 9.00 9.24 -17.66
C SER A 29 8.35 8.22 -16.72
N ALA A 30 8.22 8.59 -15.44
CA ALA A 30 7.71 7.69 -14.42
C ALA A 30 6.19 7.78 -14.29
N MET A 31 5.56 6.64 -14.13
CA MET A 31 4.15 6.48 -13.77
C MET A 31 4.09 5.72 -12.45
N ILE A 32 3.52 6.35 -11.44
CA ILE A 32 3.46 5.82 -10.07
C ILE A 32 2.05 5.31 -9.80
N PHE A 33 1.96 4.11 -9.24
CA PHE A 33 0.71 3.47 -8.85
C PHE A 33 0.62 3.35 -7.34
N PHE A 34 -0.59 3.51 -6.84
CA PHE A 34 -0.93 3.30 -5.43
C PHE A 34 -2.00 2.23 -5.32
N HIS A 35 -1.76 1.23 -4.48
CA HIS A 35 -2.73 0.17 -4.21
C HIS A 35 -3.77 0.62 -3.17
N GLY A 36 -4.91 -0.06 -3.12
CA GLY A 36 -5.96 0.16 -2.14
C GLY A 36 -5.81 -0.73 -0.89
N PHE A 37 -6.90 -0.84 -0.15
CA PHE A 37 -7.01 -1.71 1.02
C PHE A 37 -6.97 -3.19 0.63
N GLN A 38 -6.19 -3.99 1.36
CA GLN A 38 -5.90 -5.41 1.10
C GLN A 38 -5.34 -5.71 -0.30
N GLU A 39 -4.72 -4.71 -0.93
CA GLU A 39 -3.99 -4.88 -2.17
C GLU A 39 -2.49 -4.70 -1.91
N ILE A 40 -1.66 -5.18 -2.83
CA ILE A 40 -0.20 -5.04 -2.82
C ILE A 40 0.26 -4.70 -4.24
N TRP A 41 1.56 -4.45 -4.43
CA TRP A 41 2.17 -4.11 -5.72
C TRP A 41 1.73 -5.05 -6.85
N TYR A 42 1.55 -6.34 -6.53
CA TYR A 42 1.22 -7.38 -7.49
C TYR A 42 -0.13 -7.15 -8.18
N THR A 43 -1.06 -6.43 -7.53
CA THR A 43 -2.33 -6.00 -8.13
C THR A 43 -2.12 -5.23 -9.45
N TRP A 44 -0.98 -4.57 -9.59
CA TRP A 44 -0.62 -3.74 -10.75
C TRP A 44 0.25 -4.44 -11.79
N HIS A 45 0.62 -5.72 -11.59
CA HIS A 45 1.61 -6.41 -12.42
C HIS A 45 1.31 -6.31 -13.93
N HIS A 46 0.06 -6.51 -14.34
CA HIS A 46 -0.32 -6.42 -15.75
C HIS A 46 -0.26 -4.99 -16.30
N GLN A 47 -0.68 -3.99 -15.52
CA GLN A 47 -0.63 -2.58 -15.89
C GLN A 47 0.82 -2.10 -15.98
N MET A 48 1.68 -2.52 -15.05
CA MET A 48 3.11 -2.23 -15.05
C MET A 48 3.77 -2.72 -16.35
N LEU A 49 3.51 -3.98 -16.74
CA LEU A 49 4.01 -4.53 -18.01
C LEU A 49 3.49 -3.76 -19.22
N SER A 50 2.20 -3.42 -19.24
CA SER A 50 1.61 -2.67 -20.35
C SER A 50 2.23 -1.28 -20.50
N ILE A 51 2.38 -0.55 -19.39
CA ILE A 51 2.95 0.81 -19.37
C ILE A 51 4.44 0.78 -19.72
N ALA A 52 5.19 -0.19 -19.20
CA ALA A 52 6.59 -0.37 -19.56
C ALA A 52 6.78 -0.56 -21.07
N ASN A 53 5.92 -1.37 -21.69
CA ASN A 53 5.94 -1.60 -23.13
C ASN A 53 5.57 -0.37 -23.96
N THR A 54 4.89 0.63 -23.39
CA THR A 54 4.64 1.92 -24.05
C THR A 54 5.79 2.92 -23.92
N GLY A 55 6.88 2.56 -23.23
CA GLY A 55 8.07 3.39 -23.07
C GLY A 55 8.10 4.24 -21.81
N PHE A 56 7.19 4.00 -20.86
CA PHE A 56 7.21 4.62 -19.54
C PHE A 56 7.91 3.72 -18.52
N ARG A 57 8.21 4.27 -17.35
CA ARG A 57 8.72 3.54 -16.18
C ARG A 57 7.61 3.39 -15.16
N ALA A 58 7.14 2.17 -14.93
CA ALA A 58 6.09 1.90 -13.97
C ALA A 58 6.69 1.62 -12.58
N ILE A 59 6.19 2.31 -11.56
CA ILE A 59 6.67 2.22 -10.17
C ILE A 59 5.48 2.00 -9.25
N VAL A 60 5.57 1.02 -8.35
CA VAL A 60 4.54 0.73 -7.35
C VAL A 60 5.22 0.54 -6.01
N THR A 61 4.67 1.15 -4.97
CA THR A 61 5.15 0.98 -3.60
C THR A 61 4.11 0.24 -2.78
N ASP A 62 4.53 -0.74 -1.99
CA ASP A 62 3.66 -1.26 -0.93
C ASP A 62 3.61 -0.24 0.20
N PHE A 63 2.42 0.08 0.69
CA PHE A 63 2.24 0.92 1.86
C PHE A 63 2.79 0.27 3.13
N ARG A 64 3.11 1.08 4.15
CA ARG A 64 3.44 0.58 5.50
C ARG A 64 2.33 -0.36 5.97
N GLY A 65 2.70 -1.53 6.49
CA GLY A 65 1.76 -2.58 6.90
C GLY A 65 1.15 -3.39 5.74
N TYR A 66 1.73 -3.33 4.53
CA TYR A 66 1.30 -4.11 3.37
C TYR A 66 2.47 -4.78 2.66
N GLY A 67 2.19 -5.93 2.06
CA GLY A 67 3.12 -6.62 1.17
C GLY A 67 4.46 -6.88 1.84
N PHE A 68 5.54 -6.40 1.21
CA PHE A 68 6.88 -6.54 1.76
C PHE A 68 7.37 -5.31 2.54
N SER A 69 6.58 -4.24 2.64
CA SER A 69 6.94 -3.09 3.48
C SER A 69 6.85 -3.46 4.96
N ASP A 70 7.65 -2.78 5.79
CA ASP A 70 7.63 -2.99 7.24
C ASP A 70 6.20 -2.83 7.79
N HIS A 71 5.86 -3.71 8.73
CA HIS A 71 4.66 -3.62 9.56
C HIS A 71 5.06 -2.94 10.87
N ASP A 72 4.09 -2.36 11.58
CA ASP A 72 4.37 -1.81 12.90
C ASP A 72 4.87 -2.96 13.79
N ASP A 73 5.98 -2.75 14.50
CA ASP A 73 6.44 -3.67 15.52
C ASP A 73 5.39 -3.62 16.64
N ASP A 74 4.43 -4.53 16.61
CA ASP A 74 3.46 -4.75 17.69
C ASP A 74 4.23 -5.32 18.90
N ASP A 75 4.90 -4.45 19.66
CA ASP A 75 5.33 -4.69 21.05
C ASP A 75 4.28 -4.19 22.06
N ASP A 76 3.08 -3.80 21.58
CA ASP A 76 1.91 -3.52 22.41
C ASP A 76 1.07 -4.81 22.57
N ASP A 77 1.67 -5.86 23.15
CA ASP A 77 0.88 -6.76 24.02
C ASP A 77 0.55 -5.91 25.26
N ASP A 78 -0.44 -5.02 25.12
CA ASP A 78 -1.11 -4.40 26.26
C ASP A 78 -1.54 -5.54 27.17
N ASP A 79 -0.97 -5.56 28.37
CA ASP A 79 -1.36 -6.42 29.47
C ASP A 79 -2.90 -6.42 29.55
N ASP A 80 -3.54 -7.55 29.19
CA ASP A 80 -4.95 -7.87 29.44
C ASP A 80 -5.21 -8.04 30.96
N ASP A 81 -4.61 -7.18 31.79
CA ASP A 81 -4.86 -7.02 33.20
C ASP A 81 -5.61 -5.70 33.39
N ASP A 82 -6.94 -5.73 33.27
CA ASP A 82 -7.82 -5.18 34.29
C ASP A 82 -9.28 -5.56 34.01
N ASP A 83 -9.79 -6.37 34.94
CA ASP A 83 -11.19 -6.56 35.25
C ASP A 83 -11.95 -5.21 35.30
N ASP A 84 -13.14 -5.16 34.68
CA ASP A 84 -14.35 -4.58 35.30
C ASP A 84 -15.54 -4.80 34.35
N ASP A 85 -16.19 -5.96 34.55
CA ASP A 85 -17.60 -6.15 34.23
C ASP A 85 -18.41 -5.15 35.10
N ASP A 86 -18.82 -4.01 34.55
CA ASP A 86 -19.98 -3.29 35.04
C ASP A 86 -20.74 -2.62 33.88
N ASP A 87 -21.97 -3.13 33.71
CA ASP A 87 -23.03 -2.64 32.84
C ASP A 87 -23.32 -1.15 33.08
N ASP A 88 -23.20 -0.30 32.04
CA ASP A 88 -24.09 0.85 31.74
C ASP A 88 -23.41 1.83 30.75
N ASP A 89 -23.79 1.78 29.46
CA ASP A 89 -23.98 2.95 28.57
C ASP A 89 -24.35 2.50 27.15
N ASP A 90 -25.55 1.91 27.01
CA ASP A 90 -26.23 1.72 25.72
C ASP A 90 -26.78 3.07 25.22
N ASP A 91 -25.94 4.00 24.73
CA ASP A 91 -26.45 5.13 23.91
C ASP A 91 -25.43 6.01 23.14
N ARG A 92 -24.32 5.47 22.58
CA ARG A 92 -23.37 6.30 21.78
C ARG A 92 -22.89 5.76 20.43
N LEU A 93 -23.60 4.85 19.79
CA LEU A 93 -23.21 4.35 18.45
C LEU A 93 -24.24 4.65 17.34
N LEU A 94 -24.66 5.91 17.21
CA LEU A 94 -25.30 6.40 15.99
C LEU A 94 -24.75 7.77 15.58
N GLN A 95 -23.49 7.82 15.17
CA GLN A 95 -22.97 8.93 14.36
C GLN A 95 -21.63 8.56 13.74
N ASN A 96 -21.64 7.71 12.72
CA ASN A 96 -20.74 7.86 11.58
C ASN A 96 -21.30 7.08 10.40
N GLY A 97 -21.89 7.83 9.47
CA GLY A 97 -22.45 7.29 8.23
C GLY A 97 -21.43 6.43 7.51
N ARG A 98 -21.85 5.21 7.16
CA ARG A 98 -21.13 4.28 6.27
C ARG A 98 -20.79 5.01 4.96
N ARG A 99 -19.63 5.66 4.92
CA ARG A 99 -19.07 6.21 3.68
C ARG A 99 -18.75 5.02 2.78
N LYS A 100 -19.51 4.88 1.70
CA LYS A 100 -19.23 3.95 0.62
C LYS A 100 -17.84 4.30 0.08
N ARG A 101 -16.81 3.55 0.50
CA ARG A 101 -15.45 3.76 0.00
C ARG A 101 -15.47 3.52 -1.50
N SER A 102 -15.28 4.57 -2.29
CA SER A 102 -15.06 4.44 -3.72
C SER A 102 -13.76 3.68 -3.91
N ARG A 103 -13.82 2.53 -4.61
CA ARG A 103 -12.63 1.86 -5.13
C ARG A 103 -12.09 2.72 -6.28
N GLY A 104 -11.22 3.67 -5.93
CA GLY A 104 -10.56 4.55 -6.89
C GLY A 104 -9.15 4.07 -7.12
N ILE A 105 -8.78 3.91 -8.39
CA ILE A 105 -7.40 3.74 -8.81
C ILE A 105 -6.73 5.12 -8.72
N VAL A 106 -5.61 5.22 -8.00
CA VAL A 106 -4.79 6.44 -7.99
C VAL A 106 -3.53 6.16 -8.79
N VAL A 107 -3.42 6.81 -9.94
CA VAL A 107 -2.22 6.84 -10.78
C VAL A 107 -1.72 8.27 -10.82
N VAL A 108 -0.46 8.48 -10.49
CA VAL A 108 0.20 9.78 -10.58
C VAL A 108 1.22 9.71 -11.72
N VAL A 109 1.08 10.62 -12.68
CA VAL A 109 2.06 10.84 -13.75
C VAL A 109 2.93 12.02 -13.32
N VAL A 110 4.23 11.80 -13.17
CA VAL A 110 5.23 12.80 -12.76
C VAL A 110 6.09 13.27 -13.93
#